data_AF-A0A6G1KFS2-F1
#
_entry.id   AF-A0A6G1KFS2-F1
#
_cell.length_a   1.000
_cell.length_b   1.000
_cell.length_c   1.000
_cell.angle_alpha   90.00
_cell.angle_beta   90.00
_cell.angle_gamma   90.00
#
_symmetry.space_group_name_H-M   'P 1'
#
loop_
_entity.id
_entity.type
_entity.pdbx_description
1 polymer ?
#
loop_
_entity_poly.entity_id
_entity_poly.type
_entity_poly.pdbx_seq_one_letter_code
_entity_poly.pdbx_strand_id
1 'polypeptide(L)' 'RFFITKHQRIGLGSHRLKQGDLVVILFGADMPFLLRNKGTHFTLLGCAYVHGIMYGELFP' A
#
# COMPACT_ATOMS: atom_id res chain seq x y z
N ARG A 1 9.00 -7.17 -2.37
CA ARG A 1 8.32 -8.33 -1.75
C ARG A 1 6.91 -8.43 -2.30
N PHE A 2 6.54 -9.60 -2.81
CA PHE A 2 5.18 -9.92 -3.24
C PHE A 2 4.23 -10.03 -2.04
N PHE A 3 3.01 -9.54 -2.20
CA PHE A 3 1.95 -9.66 -1.20
C PHE A 3 0.57 -9.71 -1.88
N ILE A 4 -0.40 -10.23 -1.13
CA ILE A 4 -1.81 -10.17 -1.49
C ILE A 4 -2.53 -9.38 -0.39
N THR A 5 -3.33 -8.40 -0.79
CA THR A 5 -4.15 -7.60 0.13
C THR A 5 -5.37 -8.39 0.61
N LYS A 6 -6.00 -7.95 1.71
CA LYS A 6 -7.28 -8.52 2.17
C LYS A 6 -8.40 -8.47 1.12
N HIS A 7 -8.33 -7.51 0.20
CA HIS A 7 -9.26 -7.35 -0.92
C HIS A 7 -8.83 -8.14 -2.17
N GLN A 8 -8.01 -9.18 -2.02
CA GLN A 8 -7.55 -10.06 -3.11
C GLN A 8 -6.79 -9.33 -4.24
N ARG A 9 -6.25 -8.14 -3.97
CA ARG A 9 -5.35 -7.44 -4.91
C ARG A 9 -3.92 -7.93 -4.76
N ILE A 10 -3.25 -8.13 -5.90
CA ILE A 10 -1.85 -8.51 -5.97
C ILE A 10 -0.97 -7.26 -5.94
N GLY A 11 0.14 -7.31 -5.20
CA GLY A 11 1.08 -6.19 -5.12
C GLY A 11 2.53 -6.57 -4.92
N LEU A 12 3.40 -5.60 -5.22
CA LEU A 12 4.84 -5.63 -4.99
C LEU A 12 5.23 -4.38 -4.19
N GLY A 13 5.97 -4.58 -3.11
CA GLY A 13 6.41 -3.46 -2.28
C GLY A 13 7.73 -3.69 -1.55
N SER A 14 7.97 -2.90 -0.51
CA SER A 14 9.22 -2.94 0.28
C SER A 14 9.59 -4.34 0.77
N HIS A 15 10.89 -4.65 0.83
CA HIS A 15 11.37 -5.91 1.41
C HIS A 15 11.03 -6.04 2.91
N ARG A 16 10.78 -4.92 3.60
CA ARG A 16 10.47 -4.85 5.04
C ARG A 16 8.99 -5.10 5.37
N LEU A 17 8.17 -5.42 4.37
CA LEU A 17 6.75 -5.69 4.53
C LEU A 17 6.50 -6.84 5.53
N LYS A 18 5.45 -6.71 6.33
CA LYS A 18 4.94 -7.70 7.28
C LYS A 18 3.42 -7.78 7.19
N GLN A 19 2.85 -8.90 7.63
CA GLN A 19 1.40 -9.04 7.71
C GLN A 19 0.83 -7.96 8.65
N GLY A 20 -0.25 -7.31 8.23
CA GLY A 20 -0.86 -6.18 8.95
C GLY A 20 -0.38 -4.80 8.49
N ASP A 21 0.66 -4.71 7.65
CA ASP A 21 0.96 -3.47 6.94
C ASP A 21 -0.20 -3.10 6.01
N LEU A 22 -0.42 -1.80 5.84
CA LEU A 22 -1.54 -1.24 5.10
C LEU A 22 -1.07 -0.76 3.73
N VAL A 23 -1.86 -1.09 2.70
CA VAL A 23 -1.82 -0.39 1.42
C VAL A 23 -2.78 0.79 1.53
N VAL A 24 -2.29 1.99 1.24
CA VAL A 24 -3.09 3.22 1.26
C VAL A 24 -2.84 4.04 0.00
N ILE A 25 -3.81 4.86 -0.39
CA ILE A 25 -3.58 5.97 -1.31
C ILE A 25 -3.65 7.24 -0.47
N LEU A 26 -2.56 8.00 -0.44
CA LEU A 26 -2.51 9.26 0.27
C LEU A 26 -3.22 10.32 -0.57
N PHE A 27 -3.98 11.21 0.07
CA PHE A 27 -4.67 12.27 -0.65
C PHE A 27 -3.67 13.15 -1.42
N GLY A 28 -3.93 13.36 -2.70
CA GLY A 28 -3.03 14.09 -3.61
C GLY A 28 -1.89 13.25 -4.20
N ALA A 29 -1.75 11.98 -3.83
CA ALA A 29 -0.82 11.07 -4.49
C ALA A 29 -1.47 10.32 -5.64
N ASP A 30 -0.68 10.03 -6.66
CA ASP A 30 -1.05 9.32 -7.88
C ASP A 30 -0.79 7.80 -7.80
N MET A 31 -0.20 7.32 -6.70
CA MET A 31 0.18 5.92 -6.54
C MET A 31 -0.01 5.38 -5.10
N PRO A 32 -0.06 4.05 -4.91
CA PRO A 32 -0.21 3.42 -3.59
C PRO A 32 1.06 3.47 -2.75
N PHE A 33 0.87 3.58 -1.43
CA PHE A 33 1.91 3.55 -0.40
C PHE A 33 1.67 2.44 0.61
N LEU A 34 2.75 2.07 1.29
CA LEU A 34 2.77 1.10 2.36
C LEU A 34 2.99 1.79 3.69
N LEU A 35 2.05 1.62 4.61
CA LEU A 35 2.13 2.15 5.97
C LEU A 35 2.19 1.01 6.99
N ARG A 36 2.94 1.23 8.07
CA ARG A 36 2.90 0.39 9.26
C ARG A 36 2.33 1.16 10.44
N ASN A 37 1.26 0.62 11.03
CA ASN A 37 0.69 1.16 12.26
C ASN A 37 1.67 1.00 13.44
N LYS A 38 1.86 2.06 14.22
CA LYS A 38 2.69 2.12 15.45
C LYS A 38 1.89 2.53 16.70
N GLY A 39 0.56 2.43 16.64
CA GLY A 39 -0.37 2.84 17.68
C GLY A 39 -0.80 4.29 17.50
N THR A 40 0.08 5.23 17.79
CA THR A 40 -0.21 6.68 17.73
C THR A 40 0.10 7.33 16.38
N HIS A 41 0.86 6.64 15.54
CA HIS A 41 1.31 7.15 14.25
C HIS A 41 1.53 6.01 13.25
N PHE A 42 1.83 6.36 12.02
CA PHE A 42 2.17 5.42 10.96
C PHE A 42 3.59 5.68 10.48
N THR A 43 4.35 4.61 10.24
CA THR A 43 5.63 4.69 9.53
C THR A 43 5.40 4.47 8.05
N LEU A 44 5.88 5.38 7.20
CA LEU A 44 5.92 5.21 5.75
C LEU A 44 7.02 4.21 5.37
N LEU A 45 6.64 3.09 4.77
CA LEU A 45 7.57 2.05 4.32
C LEU A 45 8.06 2.27 2.87
N GLY A 46 7.30 3.04 2.09
CA GLY A 46 7.56 3.40 0.69
C GLY A 46 6.36 3.18 -0.23
N CYS A 47 6.54 3.41 -1.52
CA CYS A 47 5.52 3.13 -2.55
C CYS A 47 5.36 1.62 -2.79
N ALA A 48 4.22 1.24 -3.37
CA ALA A 48 3.97 -0.12 -3.84
C ALA A 48 3.30 -0.13 -5.21
N TYR A 49 3.68 -1.10 -6.03
CA TYR A 49 2.86 -1.51 -7.16
C TYR A 49 1.70 -2.35 -6.62
N VAL A 50 0.47 -1.99 -6.97
CA VAL A 50 -0.72 -2.78 -6.64
C VAL A 50 -1.62 -2.84 -7.85
N HIS A 51 -1.87 -4.05 -8.32
CA HIS A 51 -2.63 -4.27 -9.54
C HIS A 51 -4.07 -3.76 -9.40
N GLY A 52 -4.51 -2.97 -10.38
CA GLY A 52 -5.84 -2.40 -10.47
C GLY A 52 -6.12 -1.24 -9.51
N ILE A 53 -5.09 -0.62 -8.90
CA ILE A 53 -5.21 0.66 -8.18
C ILE A 53 -4.01 1.60 -8.37
N MET A 54 -2.98 1.17 -9.13
CA MET A 54 -1.75 1.95 -9.26
C MET A 54 -1.91 3.17 -10.15
N TYR A 55 -2.88 3.16 -11.05
CA TYR A 55 -3.11 4.19 -12.06
C TYR A 55 -4.41 4.96 -11.79
N GLY A 56 -4.79 5.08 -10.52
CA GLY A 56 -5.94 5.89 -10.09
C GLY A 56 -7.30 5.17 -10.17
N GLU A 57 -7.35 3.86 -10.41
CA GLU A 57 -8.62 3.12 -10.62
C GLU A 57 -9.56 3.09 -9.40
N LEU A 58 -9.10 3.56 -8.23
CA LEU A 58 -9.93 3.70 -7.02
C LEU A 58 -10.61 5.07 -6.87
N PHE A 59 -10.18 6.08 -7.62
CA PHE A 59 -10.75 7.42 -7.59
C PHE A 59 -11.37 7.74 -8.95
N PRO A 60 -12.58 8.32 -8.98
CA PRO A 60 -13.19 8.82 -10.22
C PRO A 60 -12.46 10.04 -10.79
#